data_AF-A0A7C4BRI8-F1
#
_entry.id   AF-A0A7C4BRI8-F1
#
_cell.length_a   1.000
_cell.length_b   1.000
_cell.length_c   1.000
_cell.angle_alpha   90.00
_cell.angle_beta   90.00
_cell.angle_gamma   90.00
#
_symmetry.space_group_name_H-M   'P 1'
#
loop_
_entity.id
_entity.type
_entity.pdbx_description
1 polymer ?
#
loop_
_entity_poly.entity_id
_entity_poly.type
_entity_poly.pdbx_seq_one_letter_code
_entity_poly.pdbx_strand_id
1 'polypeptide(L)' 'MKTIELNNSGKFQNINLDAYFFSAKASLMLEDIASAKKLLQIVVDEKGSKLFEATEILKKLN' A
#
# COMPACT_ATOMS: atom_id res chain seq x y z
N MET A 1 -26.31 -1.79 11.34
CA MET A 1 -25.33 -0.82 10.82
C MET A 1 -24.01 -1.54 10.59
N LYS A 2 -23.79 -2.13 9.41
CA LYS A 2 -22.56 -2.89 9.10
C LYS A 2 -21.36 -2.00 8.78
N THR A 3 -21.62 -0.75 8.40
CA THR A 3 -20.62 0.24 7.95
C THR A 3 -19.83 0.89 9.08
N ILE A 4 -20.42 1.11 10.26
CA ILE A 4 -19.71 1.73 11.39
C ILE A 4 -18.71 0.75 12.03
N GLU A 5 -19.07 -0.53 12.12
CA GLU A 5 -18.18 -1.57 12.63
C GLU A 5 -16.94 -1.77 11.75
N LEU A 6 -17.09 -1.68 10.43
CA LEU A 6 -15.99 -1.79 9.48
C LEU A 6 -15.01 -0.60 9.54
N ASN A 7 -15.50 0.60 9.91
CA ASN A 7 -14.66 1.78 10.17
C ASN A 7 -13.82 1.59 11.43
N ASN A 8 -14.38 1.02 12.48
CA ASN A 8 -13.66 0.76 13.73
C ASN A 8 -12.81 -0.52 13.70
N SER A 9 -13.04 -1.44 12.75
CA SER A 9 -12.27 -2.68 12.63
C SER A 9 -10.96 -2.54 11.83
N GLY A 10 -10.61 -1.33 11.38
CA GLY A 10 -9.43 -1.08 10.52
C GLY A 10 -9.53 -1.71 9.12
N LYS A 11 -10.68 -2.27 8.73
CA LYS A 11 -10.85 -2.96 7.44
C LYS A 11 -10.80 -1.98 6.27
N PHE A 12 -11.37 -0.80 6.41
CA PHE A 12 -11.27 0.24 5.37
C PHE A 12 -9.86 0.82 5.26
N GLN A 13 -9.11 0.93 6.37
CA GLN A 13 -7.71 1.32 6.33
C GLN A 13 -6.88 0.30 5.53
N ASN A 14 -7.10 -1.00 5.74
CA ASN A 14 -6.46 -2.03 4.93
C ASN A 14 -6.88 -2.01 3.45
N ILE A 15 -8.14 -1.76 3.12
CA ILE A 15 -8.58 -1.61 1.71
C ILE A 15 -7.85 -0.45 1.04
N ASN A 16 -7.70 0.67 1.74
CA ASN A 16 -6.98 1.83 1.20
C ASN A 16 -5.48 1.55 1.03
N LEU A 17 -4.87 0.81 1.97
CA LEU A 17 -3.45 0.43 1.88
C LEU A 17 -3.20 -0.62 0.80
N ASP A 18 -4.14 -1.53 0.57
CA ASP A 18 -4.09 -2.46 -0.57
C ASP A 18 -4.21 -1.70 -1.89
N ALA A 19 -5.05 -0.65 -1.96
CA ALA A 19 -5.14 0.21 -3.14
C ALA A 19 -3.81 0.91 -3.42
N TYR A 20 -3.18 1.52 -2.41
CA TYR A 20 -1.84 2.11 -2.55
C TYR A 20 -0.80 1.11 -3.04
N PHE A 21 -0.85 -0.14 -2.54
CA PHE A 21 0.04 -1.20 -2.96
C PHE A 21 -0.13 -1.54 -4.46
N PHE A 22 -1.36 -1.70 -4.94
CA PHE A 22 -1.61 -2.00 -6.35
C PHE A 22 -1.34 -0.79 -7.26
N SER A 23 -1.62 0.43 -6.81
CA SER A 23 -1.21 1.64 -7.53
C SER A 23 0.31 1.73 -7.68
N ALA A 24 1.07 1.34 -6.64
CA ALA A 24 2.53 1.29 -6.75
C ALA A 24 3.01 0.29 -7.80
N LYS A 25 2.38 -0.89 -7.88
CA LYS A 25 2.68 -1.87 -8.95
C LYS A 25 2.38 -1.31 -10.33
N ALA A 26 1.28 -0.59 -10.50
CA ALA A 26 0.97 0.08 -11.76
C ALA A 26 2.02 1.16 -12.12
N SER A 27 2.46 1.97 -11.16
CA SER A 27 3.54 2.94 -11.37
C SER A 27 4.85 2.26 -11.79
N LEU A 28 5.21 1.11 -11.20
CA LEU A 28 6.38 0.33 -11.63
C LEU A 28 6.26 -0.16 -13.08
N MET A 29 5.08 -0.62 -13.49
CA MET A 29 4.82 -1.06 -14.87
C MET A 29 4.92 0.09 -15.88
N LEU A 30 4.71 1.33 -15.42
CA LEU A 30 4.85 2.56 -16.20
C LEU A 30 6.25 3.21 -16.05
N GLU A 31 7.19 2.52 -15.41
CA GLU A 31 8.55 3.01 -15.11
C GLU A 31 8.59 4.30 -14.26
N ASP A 32 7.48 4.68 -13.63
CA ASP A 32 7.41 5.78 -12.67
C ASP A 32 7.88 5.29 -11.28
N ILE A 33 9.20 5.19 -11.14
CA ILE A 33 9.84 4.70 -9.92
C ILE A 33 9.61 5.63 -8.73
N ALA A 34 9.51 6.95 -8.96
CA ALA A 34 9.31 7.93 -7.89
C ALA A 34 7.93 7.76 -7.24
N SER A 35 6.87 7.66 -8.04
CA SER A 35 5.52 7.42 -7.54
C SER A 35 5.41 6.03 -6.89
N ALA A 36 6.02 5.00 -7.49
CA ALA A 36 6.05 3.67 -6.92
C ALA A 36 6.68 3.66 -5.52
N LYS A 37 7.85 4.28 -5.34
CA LYS A 37 8.50 4.37 -4.01
C LYS A 37 7.62 5.08 -2.99
N LYS A 38 7.01 6.22 -3.36
CA LYS A 38 6.13 6.98 -2.46
C LYS A 38 4.92 6.15 -2.01
N LEU A 39 4.28 5.44 -2.94
CA LEU A 39 3.10 4.64 -2.65
C LEU A 39 3.44 3.41 -1.79
N LEU A 40 4.56 2.73 -2.06
CA LEU A 40 5.03 1.62 -1.24
C LEU A 40 5.40 2.08 0.18
N GLN A 41 6.00 3.26 0.33
CA GLN A 41 6.36 3.80 1.64
C GLN A 41 5.12 4.03 2.52
N ILE A 42 4.02 4.53 1.94
CA ILE A 42 2.73 4.70 2.65
C ILE A 42 2.23 3.34 3.17
N VAL A 43 2.34 2.27 2.37
CA VAL A 43 1.93 0.91 2.78
C VAL A 43 2.79 0.40 3.94
N VAL A 44 4.08 0.73 3.94
CA VAL A 44 5.02 0.33 5.00
C VAL A 44 4.77 1.10 6.29
N ASP A 45 4.68 2.43 6.22
CA ASP A 45 4.54 3.31 7.38
C ASP A 45 3.25 3.04 8.15
N GLU A 46 2.16 2.80 7.42
CA GLU A 46 0.84 2.50 7.98
C GLU A 46 0.64 1.02 8.31
N LYS A 47 1.68 0.18 8.14
CA LYS A 47 1.67 -1.27 8.42
C LYS A 47 0.51 -2.01 7.73
N GLY A 48 0.27 -1.69 6.46
CA GLY A 48 -0.81 -2.29 5.67
C GLY A 48 -0.67 -3.80 5.49
N SER A 49 -1.73 -4.46 5.03
CA SER A 49 -1.76 -5.92 4.85
C SER A 49 -0.65 -6.45 3.92
N LYS A 50 -0.14 -5.60 3.03
CA LYS A 50 0.95 -5.88 2.08
C LYS A 50 2.32 -5.39 2.54
N LEU A 51 2.49 -5.02 3.82
CA LEU A 51 3.73 -4.50 4.41
C LEU A 51 4.99 -5.27 3.99
N PHE A 52 4.97 -6.60 4.14
CA PHE A 52 6.14 -7.43 3.85
C PHE A 52 6.54 -7.34 2.38
N GLU A 53 5.56 -7.48 1.48
CA GLU A 53 5.80 -7.40 0.03
C GLU A 53 6.24 -6.00 -0.39
N ALA A 54 5.63 -4.95 0.19
CA ALA A 54 6.01 -3.57 -0.08
C ALA A 54 7.45 -3.26 0.34
N THR A 55 7.86 -3.77 1.52
CA THR A 55 9.24 -3.64 2.02
C THR A 55 10.24 -4.32 1.11
N GLU A 56 9.95 -5.53 0.63
CA GLU A 56 10.84 -6.27 -0.27
C GLU A 56 10.98 -5.60 -1.63
N ILE A 57 9.91 -4.99 -2.16
CA ILE A 57 9.98 -4.22 -3.40
C ILE A 57 10.84 -2.97 -3.19
N LEU A 58 10.64 -2.21 -2.09
CA LEU A 58 11.43 -1.01 -1.80
C LEU A 58 12.93 -1.31 -1.70
N LYS A 59 13.32 -2.43 -1.08
CA LYS A 59 14.73 -2.86 -1.01
C LYS A 59 15.36 -3.08 -2.38
N LYS A 60 14.58 -3.54 -3.38
CA LYS A 60 15.07 -3.80 -4.75
C LYS A 60 15.14 -2.53 -5.60
N LEU A 61 14.47 -1.45 -5.19
CA LEU A 61 14.46 -0.16 -5.89
C LEU A 61 15.55 0.79 -5.39
N ASN A 62 16.29 0.41 -4.34
CA ASN A 62 17.47 1.11 -3.81
C ASN A 62 18.74 0.45 -4.31
#